data_AF-A0A7C1YWA9-F1
#
_entry.id   AF-A0A7C1YWA9-F1
#
_cell.length_a   1.000
_cell.length_b   1.000
_cell.length_c   1.000
_cell.angle_alpha   90.00
_cell.angle_beta   90.00
_cell.angle_gamma   90.00
#
_symmetry.space_group_name_H-M   'P 1'
#
loop_
_entity.id
_entity.type
_entity.pdbx_description
1 polymer ?
#
loop_
_entity_poly.entity_id
_entity_poly.type
_entity_poly.pdbx_seq_one_letter_code
_entity_poly.pdbx_strand_id
1 'polypeptide(L)' 'MVVQMISVGESTGALDAMLGKIADYYDEEVDAAVDALTSMLEPFMMVFLGVVIGGLVISMYLPIFKMASVVAG' A
#
# COMPACT_ATOMS: atom_id res chain seq x y z
N MET A 1 16.94 11.93 -15.77
CA MET A 1 16.23 11.06 -16.72
C MET A 1 15.51 11.89 -17.78
N VAL A 2 14.38 12.53 -17.49
CA VAL A 2 13.57 13.30 -18.45
C VAL A 2 14.37 14.38 -19.21
N VAL A 3 15.11 15.23 -18.49
CA VAL A 3 15.93 16.30 -19.10
C VAL A 3 16.99 15.76 -20.07
N GLN A 4 17.55 14.58 -19.80
CA GLN A 4 18.52 13.94 -20.69
C GLN A 4 17.85 13.37 -21.94
N MET A 5 16.68 12.75 -21.81
CA MET A 5 15.93 12.23 -22.97
C MET A 5 15.43 13.35 -23.88
N ILE A 6 15.01 14.49 -23.30
CA ILE A 6 14.66 15.70 -24.06
C ILE A 6 15.90 16.24 -24.79
N SER A 7 17.04 16.38 -24.11
CA SER A 7 18.29 16.85 -24.71
C SER A 7 18.80 15.94 -25.84
N VAL A 8 18.64 14.62 -25.69
CA VAL A 8 18.94 13.64 -26.76
C VAL A 8 17.95 13.78 -27.92
N GLY A 9 16.65 13.97 -27.63
CA GLY A 9 15.61 14.19 -28.65
C GLY A 9 15.84 15.45 -29.47
N GLU A 10 16.23 16.56 -28.83
CA GLU A 10 16.59 17.80 -29.52
C GLU A 10 17.85 17.65 -30.37
N SER A 11 18.91 17.03 -29.84
CA SER A 11 20.18 16.87 -30.57
C SER A 11 20.12 15.89 -31.74
N THR A 12 19.15 14.97 -31.73
CA THR A 12 18.93 13.97 -32.80
C THR A 12 17.75 14.31 -33.72
N GLY A 13 17.02 15.39 -33.44
CA GLY A 13 15.79 15.74 -34.15
C GLY A 13 14.62 14.77 -33.91
N ALA A 14 14.73 13.90 -32.90
CA ALA A 14 13.75 12.87 -32.56
C ALA A 14 12.96 13.20 -31.27
N LEU A 15 12.71 14.50 -31.01
CA LEU A 15 12.06 14.98 -29.79
C LEU A 15 10.68 14.33 -29.58
N ASP A 16 9.86 14.23 -30.61
CA ASP A 16 8.52 13.63 -30.55
C ASP A 16 8.59 12.16 -30.07
N ALA A 17 9.50 11.38 -30.64
CA ALA A 17 9.74 10.00 -30.22
C ALA A 17 10.27 9.88 -28.78
N MET A 18 11.09 10.85 -28.34
CA MET A 18 11.58 10.88 -26.94
C MET A 18 10.47 11.26 -25.96
N LEU A 19 9.58 12.19 -26.31
CA LEU A 19 8.43 12.56 -25.49
C LEU A 19 7.44 11.41 -25.33
N GLY A 20 7.19 10.64 -26.40
CA GLY A 20 6.40 9.41 -26.32
C GLY A 20 6.97 8.41 -25.33
N LYS A 21 8.29 8.14 -25.38
CA LYS A 21 8.95 7.25 -24.41
C LYS A 21 8.89 7.76 -22.97
N ILE A 22 8.94 9.07 -22.77
CA ILE A 22 8.80 9.66 -21.44
C ILE A 22 7.38 9.43 -20.91
N ALA A 23 6.36 9.60 -21.75
CA ALA A 23 4.98 9.32 -21.38
C ALA A 23 4.79 7.86 -20.97
N ASP A 24 5.23 6.92 -21.82
CA ASP A 24 5.15 5.48 -21.53
C ASP A 24 5.86 5.12 -20.21
N TYR A 25 7.03 5.71 -19.96
CA TYR A 25 7.77 5.49 -18.71
C TYR A 25 7.02 5.98 -17.47
N TYR A 26 6.38 7.16 -17.55
CA TYR A 26 5.60 7.69 -16.42
C TYR A 26 4.30 6.91 -16.21
N ASP A 27 3.66 6.42 -17.27
CA ASP A 27 2.50 5.53 -17.15
C ASP A 27 2.89 4.23 -16.43
N GLU A 28 4.01 3.61 -16.81
CA GLU A 28 4.55 2.43 -16.12
C GLU A 28 4.90 2.73 -14.65
N GLU A 29 5.47 3.89 -14.35
CA GLU A 29 5.81 4.31 -12.98
C GLU A 29 4.55 4.50 -12.12
N VAL A 30 3.49 5.08 -12.71
CA VAL A 30 2.19 5.26 -12.04
C VAL A 30 1.52 3.91 -11.80
N ASP A 31 1.49 3.02 -12.79
CA ASP A 31 0.91 1.68 -12.64
C ASP A 31 1.63 0.89 -11.54
N ALA A 32 2.97 0.91 -11.54
CA ALA A 32 3.76 0.27 -10.49
C ALA A 32 3.49 0.85 -9.10
N ALA A 33 3.29 2.18 -9.00
CA ALA A 33 2.95 2.83 -7.74
C ALA A 33 1.54 2.43 -7.26
N VAL A 34 0.56 2.34 -8.17
CA VAL A 34 -0.81 1.90 -7.86
C VAL A 34 -0.82 0.44 -7.41
N ASP A 35 -0.07 -0.43 -8.07
CA ASP A 35 0.08 -1.83 -7.69
C ASP A 35 0.72 -1.96 -6.30
N ALA A 36 1.78 -1.19 -6.04
CA ALA A 36 2.42 -1.17 -4.73
C ALA A 36 1.45 -0.71 -3.63
N LEU A 37 0.68 0.37 -3.87
CA LEU A 37 -0.35 0.84 -2.94
C LEU A 37 -1.42 -0.23 -2.68
N THR A 38 -1.87 -0.92 -3.73
CA THR A 38 -2.87 -1.99 -3.62
C THR A 38 -2.31 -3.20 -2.87
N SER A 39 -1.05 -3.55 -3.08
CA SER A 39 -0.40 -4.65 -2.36
C SER A 39 -0.28 -4.36 -0.86
N MET A 40 -0.11 -3.09 -0.47
CA MET A 40 -0.05 -2.68 0.93
C MET A 40 -1.42 -2.68 1.61
N LEU A 41 -2.52 -2.58 0.86
CA LEU A 41 -3.87 -2.63 1.42
C LEU A 41 -4.15 -3.97 2.12
N GLU A 42 -3.66 -5.08 1.59
CA GLU A 42 -3.85 -6.42 2.15
C GLU A 42 -3.29 -6.57 3.60
N PRO A 43 -2.01 -6.26 3.88
CA PRO A 43 -1.49 -6.33 5.24
C PRO A 43 -2.18 -5.35 6.20
N PHE A 44 -2.61 -4.17 5.74
CA PHE A 44 -3.40 -3.26 6.56
C PHE A 44 -4.74 -3.87 6.98
N MET A 45 -5.44 -4.53 6.04
CA MET A 45 -6.69 -5.23 6.35
C MET A 45 -6.47 -6.37 7.34
N MET A 46 -5.38 -7.14 7.22
CA MET A 46 -5.06 -8.21 8.16
C MET A 46 -4.81 -7.69 9.59
N VAL A 47 -4.04 -6.61 9.73
CA VAL A 47 -3.80 -5.98 11.03
C VAL A 47 -5.11 -5.47 11.64
N PHE A 48 -5.94 -4.79 10.83
CA PHE A 48 -7.24 -4.30 11.27
C PHE A 48 -8.15 -5.44 11.75
N LEU A 49 -8.24 -6.53 10.97
CA LEU A 49 -9.05 -7.69 11.34
C LEU A 49 -8.54 -8.34 12.63
N GLY A 50 -7.21 -8.45 12.79
CA GLY A 50 -6.58 -8.97 14.00
C GLY A 50 -6.92 -8.15 15.24
N VAL A 51 -6.91 -6.82 15.14
CA VAL A 51 -7.32 -5.92 16.24
C VAL A 51 -8.79 -6.10 16.59
N VAL A 52 -9.67 -6.15 15.58
CA VAL A 52 -11.12 -6.32 15.80
C VAL A 52 -11.41 -7.68 16.46
N ILE A 53 -10.87 -8.77 15.92
CA ILE A 53 -11.07 -10.11 16.47
C ILE A 53 -10.45 -10.22 17.86
N GLY A 54 -9.23 -9.70 18.06
CA GLY A 54 -8.58 -9.68 19.37
C GLY A 54 -9.40 -8.93 20.42
N GLY A 55 -9.95 -7.77 20.05
CA GLY A 55 -10.85 -6.99 20.92
C GLY A 55 -12.14 -7.73 21.28
N LEU A 56 -12.73 -8.46 20.32
CA LEU A 56 -13.91 -9.29 20.57
C LEU A 56 -13.63 -10.44 21.55
N VAL A 57 -12.51 -11.15 21.35
CA VAL A 57 -12.08 -12.24 22.23
C VAL A 57 -11.87 -11.72 23.66
N ILE A 58 -11.12 -10.63 23.82
CA ILE A 58 -10.92 -10.01 25.14
C ILE A 58 -12.26 -9.64 25.77
N SER A 59 -13.15 -9.01 25.01
CA SER A 59 -14.47 -8.59 25.51
C SER A 59 -15.34 -9.77 25.96
N MET A 60 -15.22 -10.92 25.30
CA MET A 60 -15.99 -12.13 25.63
C MET A 60 -15.40 -12.90 26.83
N TYR A 61 -14.07 -13.00 26.95
CA TYR A 61 -13.42 -13.79 28.00
C TYR A 61 -13.09 -13.01 29.27
N LEU A 62 -12.83 -11.71 29.20
CA LEU A 62 -12.51 -10.88 30.37
C LEU A 62 -13.63 -10.88 31.44
N PRO A 63 -14.93 -10.85 31.09
CA PRO A 63 -16.01 -11.03 32.06
C PRO A 63 -15.98 -12.39 32.75
N ILE A 64 -15.62 -13.46 32.03
CA ILE A 64 -15.52 -14.81 32.60
C ILE A 64 -14.43 -14.85 33.67
N PHE A 65 -13.26 -14.26 33.40
CA PHE A 65 -12.17 -14.17 34.40
C PHE A 65 -12.56 -13.31 35.61
N LYS A 66 -13.27 -12.20 35.39
CA LYS A 66 -13.78 -11.37 36.49
C LYS A 66 -14.79 -12.14 37.35
N MET A 67 -15.72 -12.87 36.73
CA MET A 67 -16.67 -13.72 37.46
C MET A 67 -15.95 -14.82 38.25
N ALA A 68 -14.93 -15.47 37.66
CA ALA A 68 -14.14 -16.48 38.36
C ALA A 68 -13.42 -15.91 39.59
N SER A 69 -12.86 -14.70 39.52
CA SER A 69 -12.22 -14.05 40.67
C SER A 69 -13.19 -13.67 41.80
N VAL A 70 -14.45 -13.35 41.48
CA VAL A 70 -15.47 -13.01 42.47
C VAL A 70 -16.04 -14.27 43.14
N VAL A 71 -16.05 -15.41 42.44
CA VAL A 71 -16.53 -16.69 42.97
C VAL A 71 -15.45 -17.46 43.74
N ALA A 72 -14.16 -17.22 43.44
CA ALA A 72 -13.02 -17.90 44.08
C ALA A 72 -12.51 -17.20 45.36
N GLY A 73 -13.04 -16.03 45.72
CA GLY A 73 -12.79 -15.33 47.00
C GLY A 73 -13.98 -15.42 47.93
#